data_AF-A0A9P9L2E7-F1
#
_entry.id   AF-A0A9P9L2E7-F1
#
_cell.length_a   1.000
_cell.length_b   1.000
_cell.length_c   1.000
_cell.angle_alpha   90.00
_cell.angle_beta   90.00
_cell.angle_gamma   90.00
#
_symmetry.space_group_name_H-M   'P 1'
#
loop_
_entity.id
_entity.type
_entity.pdbx_description
1 polymer ?
#
loop_
_entity_poly.entity_id
_entity_poly.type
_entity_poly.pdbx_seq_one_letter_code
_entity_poly.pdbx_strand_id
1 'polypeptide(L)'
;MSSSAPRSGERVIHQDFIARIRFSNALPPPPHPPKLLDIPNTGLASGQYTTPGFASRLAREQPLNIEADAELGMPLDLVGMPGVFDGDERSIQAPAHPPTLHPHDRPLLRPIAALGKPKVAEANVSFLRRTEYISSTVTKRHDGPLPRALLTKANKSRRFVEPAANSPQAIKRKIDKGFDIAEHDLKDPKRVKHPSKRNLTVVDCSPLIPDLDAFPDSGAYVTLKFHQNPVASESTYDKRLLSGLFRPIDRTPQEEEAYELALAAHDQDPVNNPKPQNLMNYDYYLAQSTSAGDRFRRKFDVENPEHNEEELYTHESDAGGCFQYNRLRAYETSQETELDHSTKFEEEIILAYNEDTFYPNQKAVYYYPVMQKSVIRPQRTKNIARKIGIAEEEQIVDQLDITVEDPTEVMKEAMKQYRENPLGWGQGDEEEEEEHGHHDAEGEEDAHHSPAAHRSRSASEDRDAEGEEE
;
A
#
# COMPACT_ATOMS: atom_id res chain seq x y z
N MET A 1 56.56 -72.16 -35.84
CA MET A 1 57.41 -73.10 -36.61
C MET A 1 57.12 -74.51 -36.13
N SER A 2 57.13 -75.45 -37.08
CA SER A 2 57.34 -76.90 -36.98
C SER A 2 57.69 -77.50 -35.62
N SER A 3 57.13 -78.68 -35.34
CA SER A 3 57.73 -79.66 -34.44
C SER A 3 59.00 -80.26 -35.07
N SER A 4 60.18 -79.85 -34.57
CA SER A 4 61.43 -80.61 -34.74
C SER A 4 61.77 -81.30 -33.42
N ALA A 5 62.10 -82.59 -33.53
CA ALA A 5 62.43 -83.53 -32.46
C ALA A 5 63.53 -83.02 -31.48
N PRO A 6 63.57 -83.57 -30.25
CA PRO A 6 64.40 -83.04 -29.18
C PRO A 6 65.85 -83.52 -29.28
N ARG A 7 66.82 -82.64 -28.99
CA ARG A 7 68.16 -83.03 -28.59
C ARG A 7 68.51 -82.41 -27.25
N SER A 8 68.83 -83.33 -26.34
CA SER A 8 69.18 -83.20 -24.94
C SER A 8 70.30 -82.19 -24.70
N GLY A 9 70.07 -81.27 -23.76
CA GLY A 9 71.16 -80.47 -23.19
C GLY A 9 70.79 -79.29 -22.29
N GLU A 10 69.57 -78.75 -22.36
CA GLU A 10 69.25 -77.47 -21.69
C GLU A 10 67.98 -77.60 -20.83
N ARG A 11 68.04 -77.18 -19.55
CA ARG A 11 66.91 -77.30 -18.60
C ARG A 11 65.78 -76.36 -19.03
N VAL A 12 64.68 -76.89 -19.56
CA VAL A 12 63.48 -76.09 -19.86
C VAL A 12 62.88 -75.59 -18.54
N ILE A 13 63.14 -74.32 -18.22
CA ILE A 13 62.51 -73.61 -17.11
C ILE A 13 61.16 -73.09 -17.62
N HIS A 14 60.07 -73.77 -17.30
CA HIS A 14 58.74 -73.13 -17.35
C HIS A 14 58.48 -72.47 -16.00
N GLN A 15 59.00 -71.24 -15.89
CA GLN A 15 58.49 -70.20 -15.00
C GLN A 15 57.06 -69.90 -15.43
N ASP A 16 56.09 -70.36 -14.66
CA ASP A 16 54.72 -69.85 -14.76
C ASP A 16 54.49 -68.86 -13.62
N PHE A 17 53.63 -67.85 -13.81
CA PHE A 17 53.37 -66.87 -12.76
C PHE A 17 52.63 -67.55 -11.60
N ILE A 18 53.35 -67.82 -10.51
CA ILE A 18 52.78 -68.47 -9.33
C ILE A 18 51.90 -67.47 -8.58
N ALA A 19 50.67 -67.30 -9.07
CA ALA A 19 49.62 -66.59 -8.37
C ALA A 19 48.80 -67.56 -7.54
N ARG A 20 48.67 -67.30 -6.24
CA ARG A 20 47.79 -68.05 -5.37
C ARG A 20 46.33 -67.67 -5.66
N ILE A 21 45.64 -68.44 -6.49
CA ILE A 21 44.23 -68.22 -6.79
C ILE A 21 43.40 -68.61 -5.56
N ARG A 22 42.80 -67.62 -4.89
CA ARG A 22 41.86 -67.81 -3.78
C ARG A 22 40.57 -67.06 -4.10
N PHE A 23 39.44 -67.76 -4.02
CA PHE A 23 38.13 -67.13 -4.06
C PHE A 23 37.81 -66.59 -2.67
N SER A 24 37.49 -65.29 -2.58
CA SER A 24 37.05 -64.64 -1.35
C SER A 24 35.61 -64.18 -1.53
N ASN A 25 34.74 -64.55 -0.59
CA ASN A 25 33.37 -64.02 -0.49
C ASN A 25 33.27 -63.19 0.79
N ALA A 26 34.02 -62.09 0.84
CA ALA A 26 33.95 -61.17 1.97
C ALA A 26 32.56 -60.52 1.98
N LEU A 27 31.80 -60.76 3.05
CA LEU A 27 30.49 -60.15 3.23
C LEU A 27 30.65 -58.64 3.43
N PRO A 28 29.72 -57.82 2.89
CA PRO A 28 29.75 -56.39 3.16
C PRO A 28 29.54 -56.12 4.66
N PRO A 29 30.08 -55.01 5.17
CA PRO A 29 29.78 -54.59 6.54
C PRO A 29 28.28 -54.30 6.71
N PRO A 30 27.73 -54.42 7.93
CA PRO A 30 26.31 -54.19 8.18
C PRO A 30 25.89 -52.75 7.76
N PRO A 31 24.80 -52.59 7.01
CA PRO A 31 24.49 -51.33 6.31
C PRO A 31 23.89 -50.20 7.19
N HIS A 32 23.70 -50.43 8.49
CA HIS A 32 23.16 -49.47 9.48
C HIS A 32 22.19 -48.41 8.91
N PRO A 33 21.05 -48.82 8.31
CA PRO A 33 20.11 -47.85 7.76
C PRO A 33 19.51 -46.99 8.88
N PRO A 34 19.04 -45.77 8.56
CA PRO A 34 18.37 -44.92 9.54
C PRO A 34 17.15 -45.65 10.12
N LYS A 35 17.00 -45.59 11.45
CA LYS A 35 15.86 -46.19 12.13
C LYS A 35 14.64 -45.28 11.95
N LEU A 36 13.58 -45.81 11.35
CA LEU A 36 12.29 -45.12 11.34
C LEU A 36 11.74 -45.10 12.76
N LEU A 37 11.26 -43.93 13.18
CA LEU A 37 10.57 -43.75 14.46
C LEU A 37 9.08 -43.99 14.24
N ASP A 38 8.43 -44.63 15.22
CA ASP A 38 6.99 -44.76 15.20
C ASP A 38 6.34 -43.39 15.45
N ILE A 39 5.59 -42.93 14.46
CA ILE A 39 4.83 -41.68 14.57
C ILE A 39 3.59 -41.97 15.43
N PRO A 40 3.40 -41.27 16.56
CA PRO A 40 2.22 -41.49 17.40
C PRO A 40 0.96 -41.15 16.61
N ASN A 41 0.05 -42.11 16.50
CA ASN A 41 -1.23 -41.96 15.81
C ASN A 41 -2.38 -42.28 16.76
N THR A 42 -3.53 -41.61 16.60
CA THR A 42 -4.76 -41.88 17.35
C THR A 42 -5.42 -43.15 16.79
N GLY A 43 -4.91 -44.31 17.22
CA GLY A 43 -5.51 -45.60 16.91
C GLY A 43 -6.90 -45.78 17.55
N LEU A 44 -7.53 -46.93 17.33
CA LEU A 44 -8.85 -47.26 17.88
C LEU A 44 -8.91 -47.18 19.42
N ALA A 45 -7.78 -47.41 20.10
CA ALA A 45 -7.64 -47.28 21.55
C ALA A 45 -7.71 -45.83 22.05
N SER A 46 -7.47 -44.84 21.18
CA SER A 46 -7.51 -43.41 21.52
C SER A 46 -8.94 -42.88 21.74
N GLY A 47 -9.97 -43.72 21.59
CA GLY A 47 -11.36 -43.35 21.85
C GLY A 47 -12.03 -42.53 20.75
N GLN A 48 -11.28 -41.77 19.94
CA GLN A 48 -11.84 -40.85 18.95
C GLN A 48 -12.84 -41.53 18.00
N TYR A 49 -12.51 -42.70 17.46
CA TYR A 49 -13.37 -43.46 16.54
C TYR A 49 -14.40 -44.35 17.22
N THR A 50 -14.24 -44.64 18.50
CA THR A 50 -15.17 -45.49 19.27
C THR A 50 -16.14 -44.68 20.13
N THR A 51 -15.96 -43.35 20.19
CA THR A 51 -16.92 -42.47 20.87
C THR A 51 -18.25 -42.39 20.13
N PRO A 52 -19.40 -42.33 20.84
CA PRO A 52 -20.71 -42.10 20.24
C PRO A 52 -20.79 -40.82 19.40
N GLY A 53 -19.97 -39.82 19.73
CA GLY A 53 -19.87 -38.56 18.99
C GLY A 53 -19.44 -38.75 17.53
N PHE A 54 -18.59 -39.73 17.23
CA PHE A 54 -18.18 -40.05 15.86
C PHE A 54 -19.36 -40.54 15.01
N ALA A 55 -20.28 -41.30 15.60
CA ALA A 55 -21.49 -41.80 14.94
C ALA A 55 -22.66 -40.79 14.94
N SER A 56 -22.52 -39.64 15.58
CA SER A 56 -23.62 -38.65 15.71
C SER A 56 -24.14 -38.15 14.35
N ARG A 57 -23.26 -37.99 13.36
CA ARG A 57 -23.65 -37.60 12.00
C ARG A 57 -24.50 -38.69 11.34
N LEU A 58 -24.07 -39.95 11.46
CA LEU A 58 -24.79 -41.12 10.95
C LEU A 58 -26.16 -41.27 11.62
N ALA A 59 -26.25 -41.02 12.94
CA ALA A 59 -27.51 -41.07 13.67
C ALA A 59 -28.50 -39.99 13.21
N ARG A 60 -28.00 -38.78 12.87
CA ARG A 60 -28.84 -37.66 12.43
C ARG A 60 -29.33 -37.76 10.99
N GLU A 61 -28.64 -38.52 10.13
CA GLU A 61 -29.08 -38.77 8.76
C GLU A 61 -30.06 -39.93 8.64
N GLN A 62 -30.27 -40.71 9.71
CA GLN A 62 -31.31 -41.73 9.73
C GLN A 62 -32.69 -41.06 9.57
N PRO A 63 -33.54 -41.53 8.64
CA PRO A 63 -34.91 -41.05 8.53
C PRO A 63 -35.64 -41.18 9.88
N LEU A 64 -36.26 -40.08 10.33
CA LEU A 64 -37.02 -40.09 11.57
C LEU A 64 -38.25 -40.97 11.42
N ASN A 65 -38.53 -41.78 12.44
CA ASN A 65 -39.80 -42.48 12.51
C ASN A 65 -40.93 -41.47 12.74
N ILE A 66 -41.90 -41.46 11.83
CA ILE A 66 -43.11 -40.62 11.93
C ILE A 66 -44.32 -41.40 12.46
N GLU A 67 -44.16 -42.70 12.73
CA GLU A 67 -45.17 -43.53 13.39
C GLU A 67 -45.21 -43.21 14.88
N ALA A 68 -46.22 -42.42 15.28
CA ALA A 68 -46.37 -41.95 16.65
C ALA A 68 -46.92 -43.04 17.60
N ASP A 69 -47.98 -43.73 17.17
CA ASP A 69 -48.62 -44.84 17.86
C ASP A 69 -49.18 -45.84 16.83
N ALA A 70 -49.85 -46.90 17.30
CA ALA A 70 -50.43 -47.92 16.44
C ALA A 70 -51.54 -47.39 15.49
N GLU A 71 -52.11 -46.21 15.76
CA GLU A 71 -53.17 -45.57 14.98
C GLU A 71 -52.69 -44.29 14.27
N LEU A 72 -51.37 -44.10 14.15
CA LEU A 72 -50.70 -42.96 13.52
C LEU A 72 -51.18 -41.59 14.05
N GLY A 73 -51.46 -41.51 15.35
CA GLY A 73 -51.94 -40.31 16.04
C GLY A 73 -53.41 -39.94 15.76
N MET A 74 -54.18 -40.83 15.12
CA MET A 74 -55.61 -40.66 14.87
C MET A 74 -56.42 -41.73 15.61
N PRO A 75 -56.70 -41.53 16.92
CA PRO A 75 -57.31 -42.57 17.73
C PRO A 75 -58.75 -42.88 17.30
N LEU A 76 -59.05 -44.14 16.99
CA LEU A 76 -60.37 -44.60 16.55
C LEU A 76 -61.18 -45.13 17.74
N ASP A 77 -61.71 -44.21 18.55
CA ASP A 77 -62.57 -44.54 19.68
C ASP A 77 -64.04 -44.21 19.39
N LEU A 78 -64.93 -45.18 19.63
CA LEU A 78 -66.38 -45.04 19.49
C LEU A 78 -67.04 -44.54 20.80
N VAL A 79 -66.31 -44.56 21.92
CA VAL A 79 -66.81 -44.12 23.22
C VAL A 79 -67.10 -42.63 23.20
N GLY A 80 -68.35 -42.24 23.47
CA GLY A 80 -68.80 -40.85 23.47
C GLY A 80 -69.45 -40.38 22.17
N MET A 81 -69.46 -41.20 21.12
CA MET A 81 -70.21 -40.89 19.89
C MET A 81 -71.71 -41.15 20.10
N PRO A 82 -72.61 -40.21 19.78
CA PRO A 82 -74.04 -40.40 20.00
C PRO A 82 -74.63 -41.54 19.13
N GLY A 83 -75.34 -42.48 19.76
CA GLY A 83 -76.17 -43.48 19.07
C GLY A 83 -75.44 -44.71 18.50
N VAL A 84 -74.11 -44.74 18.48
CA VAL A 84 -73.34 -45.83 17.85
C VAL A 84 -73.53 -47.19 18.53
N PHE A 85 -73.70 -47.23 19.84
CA PHE A 85 -73.98 -48.47 20.59
C PHE A 85 -75.45 -48.90 20.52
N ASP A 86 -76.34 -48.02 20.08
CA ASP A 86 -77.78 -48.27 19.90
C ASP A 86 -78.14 -48.67 18.45
N GLY A 87 -77.13 -48.76 17.57
CA GLY A 87 -77.29 -49.12 16.15
C GLY A 87 -77.50 -47.94 15.20
N ASP A 88 -77.39 -46.69 15.68
CA ASP A 88 -77.41 -45.49 14.85
C ASP A 88 -75.99 -44.99 14.58
N GLU A 89 -75.47 -45.30 13.38
CA GLU A 89 -74.10 -44.93 12.96
C GLU A 89 -74.00 -43.54 12.32
N ARG A 90 -75.07 -42.72 12.35
CA ARG A 90 -75.10 -41.42 11.67
C ARG A 90 -73.99 -40.46 12.08
N SER A 91 -73.49 -40.56 13.32
CA SER A 91 -72.42 -39.68 13.84
C SER A 91 -71.06 -39.89 13.16
N ILE A 92 -70.81 -41.07 12.59
CA ILE A 92 -69.56 -41.44 11.93
C ILE A 92 -69.70 -41.56 10.40
N GLN A 93 -70.93 -41.43 9.88
CA GLN A 93 -71.19 -41.49 8.44
C GLN A 93 -70.93 -40.14 7.76
N ALA A 94 -70.33 -40.21 6.58
CA ALA A 94 -70.18 -39.04 5.73
C ALA A 94 -71.57 -38.50 5.30
N PRO A 95 -71.76 -37.17 5.21
CA PRO A 95 -73.02 -36.60 4.76
C PRO A 95 -73.31 -36.97 3.30
N ALA A 96 -74.59 -37.14 2.97
CA ALA A 96 -75.02 -37.52 1.62
C ALA A 96 -74.64 -36.48 0.54
N HIS A 97 -74.52 -35.21 0.91
CA HIS A 97 -74.01 -34.15 0.03
C HIS A 97 -72.62 -33.70 0.51
N PRO A 98 -71.58 -33.79 -0.35
CA PRO A 98 -70.23 -33.36 0.03
C PRO A 98 -70.20 -31.84 0.30
N PRO A 99 -69.59 -31.37 1.40
CA PRO A 99 -69.49 -29.95 1.69
C PRO A 99 -68.52 -29.23 0.73
N THR A 100 -68.62 -27.90 0.67
CA THR A 100 -67.66 -27.07 -0.07
C THR A 100 -66.28 -27.15 0.58
N LEU A 101 -65.25 -27.45 -0.21
CA LEU A 101 -63.88 -27.62 0.28
C LEU A 101 -63.28 -26.31 0.82
N HIS A 102 -62.66 -26.38 2.00
CA HIS A 102 -61.92 -25.25 2.54
C HIS A 102 -60.62 -25.00 1.75
N PRO A 103 -60.18 -23.75 1.55
CA PRO A 103 -58.94 -23.44 0.84
C PRO A 103 -57.69 -24.12 1.41
N HIS A 104 -57.62 -24.35 2.73
CA HIS A 104 -56.50 -25.06 3.38
C HIS A 104 -56.50 -26.57 3.17
N ASP A 105 -57.63 -27.18 2.83
CA ASP A 105 -57.74 -28.63 2.59
C ASP A 105 -57.48 -28.98 1.12
N ARG A 106 -57.65 -28.00 0.23
CA ARG A 106 -57.42 -28.17 -1.21
C ARG A 106 -56.01 -28.71 -1.55
N PRO A 107 -54.91 -28.29 -0.87
CA PRO A 107 -53.58 -28.87 -1.09
C PRO A 107 -53.42 -30.30 -0.57
N LEU A 108 -54.18 -30.71 0.45
CA LEU A 108 -54.12 -32.05 1.08
C LEU A 108 -54.81 -33.11 0.23
N LEU A 109 -55.86 -32.73 -0.51
CA LEU A 109 -56.61 -33.61 -1.41
C LEU A 109 -55.95 -33.79 -2.80
N ARG A 110 -54.73 -33.29 -2.99
CA ARG A 110 -54.02 -33.45 -4.27
C ARG A 110 -53.63 -34.92 -4.48
N PRO A 111 -53.97 -35.53 -5.63
CA PRO A 111 -53.50 -36.88 -5.95
C PRO A 111 -51.97 -36.94 -5.96
N ILE A 112 -51.40 -38.11 -5.66
CA ILE A 112 -49.93 -38.32 -5.65
C ILE A 112 -49.29 -37.92 -6.99
N ALA A 113 -50.00 -38.11 -8.11
CA ALA A 113 -49.54 -37.68 -9.44
C ALA A 113 -49.37 -36.15 -9.58
N ALA A 114 -50.13 -35.35 -8.83
CA ALA A 114 -50.10 -33.90 -8.86
C ALA A 114 -49.02 -33.28 -7.92
N LEU A 115 -48.39 -34.10 -7.06
CA LEU A 115 -47.29 -33.68 -6.18
C LEU A 115 -45.96 -33.50 -6.95
N GLY A 116 -45.90 -33.91 -8.22
CA GLY A 116 -44.72 -33.78 -9.06
C GLY A 116 -43.66 -34.84 -8.77
N LYS A 117 -42.48 -34.68 -9.38
CA LYS A 117 -41.35 -35.58 -9.12
C LYS A 117 -40.76 -35.24 -7.75
N PRO A 118 -40.38 -36.23 -6.91
CA PRO A 118 -39.70 -35.97 -5.66
C PRO A 118 -38.40 -35.23 -5.99
N LYS A 119 -38.37 -33.93 -5.71
CA LYS A 119 -37.18 -33.11 -5.89
C LYS A 119 -36.24 -33.49 -4.75
N VAL A 120 -35.37 -34.46 -5.00
CA VAL A 120 -34.22 -34.71 -4.13
C VAL A 120 -33.55 -33.37 -3.96
N ALA A 121 -33.47 -32.88 -2.72
CA ALA A 121 -32.82 -31.60 -2.43
C ALA A 121 -31.49 -31.60 -3.16
N GLU A 122 -31.26 -30.61 -4.03
CA GLU A 122 -30.01 -30.49 -4.77
C GLU A 122 -28.89 -30.41 -3.73
N ALA A 123 -28.24 -31.56 -3.49
CA ALA A 123 -27.15 -31.63 -2.56
C ALA A 123 -26.07 -30.72 -3.13
N ASN A 124 -25.74 -29.64 -2.41
CA ASN A 124 -24.61 -28.77 -2.74
C ASN A 124 -23.32 -29.57 -2.51
N VAL A 125 -22.99 -30.41 -3.48
CA VAL A 125 -21.83 -31.27 -3.48
C VAL A 125 -20.64 -30.45 -3.98
N SER A 126 -19.69 -30.18 -3.09
CA SER A 126 -18.54 -29.30 -3.35
C SER A 126 -17.62 -29.77 -4.50
N PHE A 127 -17.64 -31.06 -4.82
CA PHE A 127 -16.86 -31.62 -5.93
C PHE A 127 -17.58 -31.55 -7.29
N LEU A 128 -18.89 -31.36 -7.31
CA LEU A 128 -19.68 -31.36 -8.54
C LEU A 128 -19.80 -29.93 -9.08
N ARG A 129 -18.87 -29.55 -9.95
CA ARG A 129 -18.96 -28.27 -10.67
C ARG A 129 -19.95 -28.37 -11.83
N ARG A 130 -20.65 -27.28 -12.12
CA ARG A 130 -21.45 -27.16 -13.35
C ARG A 130 -20.50 -27.20 -14.55
N THR A 131 -20.93 -27.87 -15.62
CA THR A 131 -20.16 -27.90 -16.87
C THR A 131 -20.11 -26.49 -17.46
N GLU A 132 -18.91 -25.96 -17.67
CA GLU A 132 -18.74 -24.74 -18.47
C GLU A 132 -18.95 -25.09 -19.94
N TYR A 133 -19.94 -24.45 -20.56
CA TYR A 133 -20.08 -24.49 -22.01
C TYR A 133 -19.04 -23.53 -22.60
N ILE A 134 -18.36 -23.96 -23.66
CA ILE A 134 -17.42 -23.11 -24.42
C ILE A 134 -18.23 -22.00 -25.09
N SER A 135 -18.53 -20.93 -24.35
CA SER A 135 -19.06 -19.69 -24.90
C SER A 135 -17.91 -18.94 -25.55
N SER A 136 -18.09 -18.55 -26.80
CA SER A 136 -17.14 -17.80 -27.65
C SER A 136 -16.89 -16.37 -27.14
N THR A 137 -16.38 -16.25 -25.93
CA THR A 137 -15.79 -15.01 -25.40
C THR A 137 -14.34 -15.29 -25.04
N VAL A 138 -13.58 -15.75 -26.04
CA VAL A 138 -12.17 -15.42 -26.11
C VAL A 138 -12.12 -13.89 -26.15
N THR A 139 -11.41 -13.31 -25.20
CA THR A 139 -11.03 -11.90 -25.09
C THR A 139 -11.12 -11.18 -26.44
N LYS A 140 -12.10 -10.27 -26.59
CA LYS A 140 -12.10 -9.31 -27.69
C LYS A 140 -10.88 -8.43 -27.51
N ARG A 141 -9.76 -8.86 -28.09
CA ARG A 141 -8.65 -7.99 -28.45
C ARG A 141 -9.22 -6.96 -29.42
N HIS A 142 -8.91 -5.71 -29.15
CA HIS A 142 -9.36 -4.58 -29.94
C HIS A 142 -8.57 -4.61 -31.25
N ASP A 143 -9.06 -5.35 -32.25
CA ASP A 143 -8.53 -5.25 -33.61
C ASP A 143 -8.96 -3.92 -34.24
N GLY A 144 -8.04 -3.40 -35.06
CA GLY A 144 -8.06 -2.07 -35.67
C GLY A 144 -9.24 -1.79 -36.61
N PRO A 145 -9.21 -0.62 -37.27
CA PRO A 145 -10.38 -0.02 -37.88
C PRO A 145 -10.81 -0.79 -39.13
N LEU A 146 -11.93 -1.51 -39.05
CA LEU A 146 -12.59 -2.08 -40.23
C LEU A 146 -13.23 -0.96 -41.08
N PRO A 147 -13.00 -0.95 -42.42
CA PRO A 147 -13.41 0.11 -43.32
C PRO A 147 -14.87 -0.07 -43.75
N ARG A 148 -15.81 0.14 -42.83
CA ARG A 148 -17.25 0.06 -43.16
C ARG A 148 -18.11 1.16 -42.55
N ALA A 149 -17.49 2.23 -42.06
CA ALA A 149 -18.13 3.44 -41.58
C ALA A 149 -18.13 4.59 -42.61
N LEU A 150 -18.09 4.27 -43.92
CA LEU A 150 -17.97 5.27 -44.99
C LEU A 150 -19.29 5.64 -45.71
N LEU A 151 -20.46 5.16 -45.27
CA LEU A 151 -21.72 5.43 -45.99
C LEU A 151 -22.83 6.17 -45.20
N THR A 152 -22.54 6.75 -44.04
CA THR A 152 -23.54 7.55 -43.30
C THR A 152 -23.00 8.90 -42.86
N LYS A 153 -22.59 9.75 -43.82
CA LYS A 153 -22.33 11.18 -43.58
C LYS A 153 -22.77 12.03 -44.79
N ALA A 154 -24.06 12.01 -45.09
CA ALA A 154 -24.72 13.01 -45.92
C ALA A 154 -25.67 13.86 -45.07
N ASN A 155 -25.09 14.72 -44.23
CA ASN A 155 -25.68 16.00 -43.81
C ASN A 155 -24.60 16.77 -43.06
N LYS A 156 -23.83 17.55 -43.82
CA LYS A 156 -22.78 18.43 -43.30
C LYS A 156 -23.41 19.81 -43.10
N SER A 157 -24.02 19.99 -41.93
CA SER A 157 -24.01 21.31 -41.30
C SER A 157 -22.53 21.75 -41.22
N ARG A 158 -22.26 23.03 -41.53
CA ARG A 158 -20.94 23.64 -41.64
C ARG A 158 -20.01 23.12 -40.54
N ARG A 159 -19.12 22.19 -40.89
CA ARG A 159 -18.06 21.75 -39.97
C ARG A 159 -17.06 22.89 -39.91
N PHE A 160 -17.03 23.57 -38.77
CA PHE A 160 -15.82 24.23 -38.32
C PHE A 160 -14.66 23.24 -38.52
N VAL A 161 -13.60 23.70 -39.19
CA VAL A 161 -12.34 22.96 -39.25
C VAL A 161 -11.90 22.85 -37.79
N GLU A 162 -12.01 21.65 -37.21
CA GLU A 162 -11.48 21.42 -35.88
C GLU A 162 -9.98 21.72 -35.95
N PRO A 163 -9.48 22.61 -35.09
CA PRO A 163 -8.06 22.91 -35.07
C PRO A 163 -7.29 21.62 -34.77
N ALA A 164 -6.05 21.51 -35.25
CA ALA A 164 -5.23 20.32 -35.09
C ALA A 164 -5.29 19.83 -33.63
N ALA A 165 -5.32 18.50 -33.44
CA ALA A 165 -5.56 17.90 -32.11
C ALA A 165 -4.57 18.38 -31.02
N ASN A 166 -3.39 18.86 -31.42
CA ASN A 166 -2.31 19.38 -30.58
C ASN A 166 -2.28 20.93 -30.52
N SER A 167 -3.27 21.61 -31.09
CA SER A 167 -3.35 23.07 -30.97
C SER A 167 -3.68 23.46 -29.52
N PRO A 168 -3.07 24.53 -28.96
CA PRO A 168 -3.33 24.96 -27.59
C PRO A 168 -4.83 25.19 -27.31
N GLN A 169 -5.56 25.72 -28.29
CA GLN A 169 -7.01 25.94 -28.18
C GLN A 169 -7.81 24.62 -28.09
N ALA A 170 -7.41 23.58 -28.83
CA ALA A 170 -8.05 22.27 -28.74
C ALA A 170 -7.76 21.59 -27.39
N ILE A 171 -6.53 21.73 -26.90
CA ILE A 171 -6.11 21.21 -25.59
C ILE A 171 -6.91 21.88 -24.48
N LYS A 172 -6.96 23.21 -24.45
CA LYS A 172 -7.77 23.98 -23.48
C LYS A 172 -9.23 23.51 -23.47
N ARG A 173 -9.88 23.44 -24.63
CA ARG A 173 -11.29 22.98 -24.73
C ARG A 173 -11.49 21.57 -24.21
N LYS A 174 -10.52 20.66 -24.39
CA LYS A 174 -10.58 19.30 -23.86
C LYS A 174 -10.42 19.27 -22.35
N ILE A 175 -9.54 20.11 -21.80
CA ILE A 175 -9.34 20.29 -20.36
C ILE A 175 -10.63 20.82 -19.74
N ASP A 176 -11.17 21.93 -20.24
CA ASP A 176 -12.44 22.53 -19.75
C ASP A 176 -13.57 21.50 -19.76
N LYS A 177 -13.71 20.76 -20.88
CA LYS A 177 -14.70 19.69 -21.02
C LYS A 177 -14.49 18.55 -20.01
N GLY A 178 -13.25 18.25 -19.64
CA GLY A 178 -12.93 17.24 -18.62
C GLY A 178 -13.51 17.62 -17.26
N PHE A 179 -13.31 18.88 -16.85
CA PHE A 179 -13.88 19.43 -15.62
C PHE A 179 -15.42 19.48 -15.67
N ASP A 180 -16.02 19.93 -16.78
CA ASP A 180 -17.48 19.94 -16.94
C ASP A 180 -18.11 18.55 -16.80
N ILE A 181 -17.46 17.53 -17.35
CA ILE A 181 -17.91 16.13 -17.25
C ILE A 181 -17.82 15.66 -15.80
N ALA A 182 -16.67 15.89 -15.15
CA ALA A 182 -16.43 15.50 -13.77
C ALA A 182 -17.43 16.16 -12.80
N GLU A 183 -17.70 17.46 -12.96
CA GLU A 183 -18.68 18.19 -12.13
C GLU A 183 -20.09 17.59 -12.27
N HIS A 184 -20.52 17.29 -13.49
CA HIS A 184 -21.85 16.71 -13.68
C HIS A 184 -21.90 15.23 -13.25
N ASP A 185 -20.82 14.47 -13.40
CA ASP A 185 -20.73 13.10 -12.88
C ASP A 185 -20.76 13.05 -11.34
N LEU A 186 -20.17 14.05 -10.68
CA LEU A 186 -20.24 14.23 -9.23
C LEU A 186 -21.68 14.58 -8.78
N LYS A 187 -22.38 15.47 -9.52
CA LYS A 187 -23.77 15.85 -9.22
C LYS A 187 -24.78 14.72 -9.46
N ASP A 188 -24.57 13.90 -10.49
CA ASP A 188 -25.42 12.73 -10.80
C ASP A 188 -24.60 11.46 -11.03
N PRO A 189 -24.20 10.75 -9.95
CA PRO A 189 -23.40 9.53 -10.03
C PRO A 189 -24.08 8.38 -10.79
N LYS A 190 -25.41 8.43 -10.98
CA LYS A 190 -26.16 7.40 -11.72
C LYS A 190 -25.89 7.45 -13.23
N ARG A 191 -25.42 8.59 -13.73
CA ARG A 191 -25.02 8.77 -15.14
C ARG A 191 -23.75 7.99 -15.45
N VAL A 192 -22.86 7.85 -14.46
CA VAL A 192 -21.59 7.17 -14.58
C VAL A 192 -21.82 5.68 -14.75
N LYS A 193 -21.31 5.13 -15.85
CA LYS A 193 -21.39 3.69 -16.15
C LYS A 193 -19.99 3.12 -16.22
N HIS A 194 -19.78 1.97 -15.59
CA HIS A 194 -18.50 1.28 -15.68
C HIS A 194 -18.16 0.96 -17.15
N PRO A 195 -16.93 1.26 -17.64
CA PRO A 195 -16.55 1.11 -19.04
C PRO A 195 -16.82 -0.29 -19.63
N SER A 196 -16.47 -1.35 -18.89
CA SER A 196 -16.65 -2.75 -19.32
C SER A 196 -17.96 -3.40 -18.83
N LYS A 197 -18.36 -3.15 -17.58
CA LYS A 197 -19.51 -3.82 -16.90
C LYS A 197 -20.65 -2.83 -16.65
N ARG A 198 -21.47 -2.57 -17.68
CA ARG A 198 -22.52 -1.53 -17.66
C ARG A 198 -23.61 -1.71 -16.59
N ASN A 199 -23.69 -2.88 -15.96
CA ASN A 199 -24.64 -3.18 -14.88
C ASN A 199 -24.15 -2.75 -13.49
N LEU A 200 -22.90 -2.28 -13.36
CA LEU A 200 -22.38 -1.75 -12.11
C LEU A 200 -22.82 -0.30 -11.93
N THR A 201 -23.12 0.04 -10.68
CA THR A 201 -23.48 1.39 -10.24
C THR A 201 -22.37 1.97 -9.38
N VAL A 202 -22.20 3.29 -9.44
CA VAL A 202 -21.26 4.00 -8.55
C VAL A 202 -21.77 3.89 -7.11
N VAL A 203 -20.87 3.54 -6.20
CA VAL A 203 -21.15 3.46 -4.75
C VAL A 203 -20.75 4.77 -4.08
N ASP A 204 -19.58 5.29 -4.43
CA ASP A 204 -19.05 6.53 -3.86
C ASP A 204 -18.25 7.33 -4.90
N CYS A 205 -18.21 8.64 -4.72
CA CYS A 205 -17.46 9.58 -5.55
C CYS A 205 -16.86 10.67 -4.65
N SER A 206 -15.53 10.81 -4.71
CA SER A 206 -14.79 11.87 -4.02
C SER A 206 -13.97 12.64 -5.06
N PRO A 207 -14.14 13.97 -5.16
CA PRO A 207 -13.33 14.79 -6.06
C PRO A 207 -11.88 14.84 -5.59
N LEU A 208 -10.93 14.91 -6.53
CA LEU A 208 -9.50 15.11 -6.26
C LEU A 208 -9.18 16.59 -6.49
N ILE A 209 -8.79 17.31 -5.44
CA ILE A 209 -8.64 18.78 -5.44
C ILE A 209 -7.29 19.16 -4.78
N PRO A 210 -6.56 20.17 -5.27
CA PRO A 210 -5.38 20.66 -4.56
C PRO A 210 -5.79 21.34 -3.26
N ASP A 211 -5.03 21.13 -2.19
CA ASP A 211 -5.18 21.87 -0.94
C ASP A 211 -4.22 23.06 -0.93
N LEU A 212 -4.73 24.22 -1.36
CA LEU A 212 -3.93 25.44 -1.47
C LEU A 212 -3.67 26.10 -0.10
N ASP A 213 -4.44 25.74 0.92
CA ASP A 213 -4.37 26.38 2.24
C ASP A 213 -3.35 25.70 3.17
N ALA A 214 -2.87 24.51 2.78
CA ALA A 214 -1.96 23.69 3.56
C ALA A 214 -0.58 23.52 2.91
N PHE A 215 -0.16 24.51 2.13
CA PHE A 215 1.24 24.65 1.73
C PHE A 215 2.09 25.04 2.95
N PRO A 216 3.22 24.37 3.18
CA PRO A 216 4.21 24.87 4.12
C PRO A 216 4.86 26.16 3.57
N ASP A 217 5.65 26.81 4.42
CA ASP A 217 6.48 27.96 4.07
C ASP A 217 7.51 27.64 2.98
N SER A 218 7.92 26.38 2.81
CA SER A 218 8.72 25.91 1.68
C SER A 218 7.91 25.59 0.41
N GLY A 219 6.59 25.71 0.44
CA GLY A 219 5.71 25.46 -0.71
C GLY A 219 5.52 23.99 -1.11
N ALA A 220 6.17 23.02 -0.46
CA ALA A 220 5.99 21.58 -0.72
C ALA A 220 6.48 20.69 0.43
N TYR A 221 6.07 19.41 0.40
CA TYR A 221 6.44 18.43 1.41
C TYR A 221 7.71 17.65 1.01
N VAL A 222 8.34 17.03 2.02
CA VAL A 222 9.48 16.12 1.84
C VAL A 222 9.07 14.71 2.26
N THR A 223 9.44 13.69 1.49
CA THR A 223 9.18 12.29 1.81
C THR A 223 10.48 11.55 2.16
N LEU A 224 10.54 11.03 3.39
CA LEU A 224 11.66 10.25 3.90
C LEU A 224 11.26 8.78 4.04
N LYS A 225 11.87 7.92 3.23
CA LYS A 225 11.62 6.47 3.25
C LYS A 225 12.73 5.73 3.98
N PHE A 226 12.37 5.08 5.08
CA PHE A 226 13.29 4.18 5.79
C PHE A 226 13.59 2.91 4.98
N HIS A 227 14.87 2.57 4.81
CA HIS A 227 15.30 1.31 4.22
C HIS A 227 14.96 0.10 5.10
N GLN A 228 14.95 0.27 6.42
CA GLN A 228 14.58 -0.73 7.43
C GLN A 228 13.73 -0.08 8.51
N ASN A 229 12.82 -0.84 9.14
CA ASN A 229 11.96 -0.33 10.22
C ASN A 229 12.81 0.36 11.31
N PRO A 230 12.56 1.64 11.64
CA PRO A 230 13.33 2.37 12.64
C PRO A 230 13.18 1.78 14.06
N VAL A 231 12.00 1.27 14.40
CA VAL A 231 11.66 0.73 15.73
C VAL A 231 11.63 -0.80 15.73
N ALA A 232 11.61 -1.39 16.93
CA ALA A 232 11.49 -2.83 17.08
C ALA A 232 10.16 -3.34 16.49
N SER A 233 10.19 -4.51 15.86
CA SER A 233 8.99 -5.15 15.32
C SER A 233 8.12 -5.68 16.46
N GLU A 234 7.08 -4.93 16.83
CA GLU A 234 6.05 -5.33 17.77
C GLU A 234 4.74 -5.69 17.05
N SER A 235 3.81 -6.34 17.75
CA SER A 235 2.47 -6.65 17.22
C SER A 235 1.60 -5.42 17.01
N THR A 236 1.92 -4.32 17.70
CA THR A 236 1.19 -3.05 17.66
C THR A 236 2.02 -1.98 16.97
N TYR A 237 1.37 -1.17 16.13
CA TYR A 237 2.02 -0.04 15.48
C TYR A 237 2.42 1.02 16.51
N ASP A 238 3.70 1.40 16.53
CA ASP A 238 4.21 2.45 17.42
C ASP A 238 3.77 3.83 16.93
N LYS A 239 2.77 4.42 17.60
CA LYS A 239 2.21 5.73 17.23
C LYS A 239 3.17 6.89 17.40
N ARG A 240 4.35 6.71 18.03
CA ARG A 240 5.39 7.75 18.08
C ARG A 240 5.94 8.07 16.69
N LEU A 241 5.87 7.12 15.76
CA LEU A 241 6.31 7.30 14.37
C LEU A 241 5.47 8.32 13.58
N LEU A 242 4.23 8.60 14.03
CA LEU A 242 3.35 9.58 13.36
C LEU A 242 3.80 11.03 13.56
N SER A 243 4.71 11.27 14.50
CA SER A 243 5.22 12.60 14.84
C SER A 243 6.68 12.49 15.23
N GLY A 244 7.51 11.93 14.35
CA GLY A 244 8.95 11.84 14.50
C GLY A 244 9.65 13.05 13.88
N LEU A 245 10.86 13.35 14.35
CA LEU A 245 11.60 14.54 13.93
C LEU A 245 12.95 14.16 13.36
N PHE A 246 13.27 14.79 12.24
CA PHE A 246 14.55 14.67 11.59
C PHE A 246 15.30 15.98 11.79
N ARG A 247 16.46 15.90 12.44
CA ARG A 247 17.41 17.00 12.51
C ARG A 247 18.51 16.75 11.48
N PRO A 248 18.73 17.64 10.50
CA PRO A 248 19.87 17.57 9.60
C PRO A 248 21.19 17.49 10.40
N ILE A 249 22.15 16.73 9.88
CA ILE A 249 23.50 16.63 10.42
C ILE A 249 24.42 17.39 9.48
N ASP A 250 25.03 18.45 10.00
CA ASP A 250 25.98 19.27 9.26
C ASP A 250 27.22 18.44 8.86
N ARG A 251 27.80 18.80 7.72
CA ARG A 251 29.06 18.21 7.29
C ARG A 251 30.17 18.69 8.19
N THR A 252 31.12 17.81 8.47
CA THR A 252 32.35 18.27 9.12
C THR A 252 33.15 19.13 8.14
N PRO A 253 34.01 20.06 8.61
CA PRO A 253 34.82 20.89 7.72
C PRO A 253 35.65 20.07 6.72
N GLN A 254 36.14 18.90 7.15
CA GLN A 254 36.88 17.97 6.29
C GLN A 254 36.00 17.34 5.19
N GLU A 255 34.74 17.00 5.53
CA GLU A 255 33.78 16.46 4.56
C GLU A 255 33.34 17.54 3.56
N GLU A 256 33.23 18.79 4.01
CA GLU A 256 32.90 19.95 3.19
C GLU A 256 34.03 20.30 2.21
N GLU A 257 35.29 20.40 2.69
CA GLU A 257 36.47 20.58 1.83
C GLU A 257 36.59 19.46 0.78
N ALA A 258 36.32 18.21 1.16
CA ALA A 258 36.34 17.09 0.22
C ALA A 258 35.23 17.19 -0.84
N TYR A 259 34.06 17.69 -0.46
CA TYR A 259 32.95 17.94 -1.38
C TYR A 259 33.29 19.06 -2.37
N GLU A 260 33.81 20.19 -1.89
CA GLU A 260 34.24 21.32 -2.73
C GLU A 260 35.33 20.91 -3.73
N LEU A 261 36.33 20.13 -3.28
CA LEU A 261 37.37 19.61 -4.15
C LEU A 261 36.81 18.66 -5.22
N ALA A 262 35.82 17.83 -4.87
CA ALA A 262 35.16 16.95 -5.82
C ALA A 262 34.31 17.75 -6.84
N LEU A 263 33.66 18.83 -6.40
CA LEU A 263 32.90 19.72 -7.27
C LEU A 263 33.82 20.44 -8.25
N ALA A 264 34.93 21.02 -7.76
CA ALA A 264 35.94 21.65 -8.59
C ALA A 264 36.57 20.67 -9.59
N ALA A 265 36.77 19.41 -9.20
CA ALA A 265 37.26 18.36 -10.10
C ALA A 265 36.21 17.98 -11.16
N HIS A 266 34.93 17.98 -10.83
CA HIS A 266 33.84 17.79 -11.79
C HIS A 266 33.77 18.94 -12.78
N ASP A 267 33.86 20.19 -12.33
CA ASP A 267 33.82 21.38 -13.20
C ASP A 267 35.00 21.42 -14.18
N GLN A 268 36.17 20.94 -13.74
CA GLN A 268 37.35 20.82 -14.61
C GLN A 268 37.24 19.70 -15.64
N ASP A 269 36.68 18.55 -15.26
CA ASP A 269 36.51 17.40 -16.15
C ASP A 269 35.21 16.63 -15.87
N PRO A 270 34.08 17.08 -16.44
CA PRO A 270 32.78 16.46 -16.20
C PRO A 270 32.66 15.04 -16.76
N VAL A 271 33.55 14.65 -17.68
CA VAL A 271 33.49 13.35 -18.36
C VAL A 271 34.10 12.25 -17.49
N ASN A 272 35.21 12.56 -16.81
CA ASN A 272 35.92 11.57 -15.99
C ASN A 272 35.53 11.64 -14.51
N ASN A 273 35.10 12.80 -14.01
CA ASN A 273 34.68 12.97 -12.63
C ASN A 273 33.16 13.10 -12.58
N PRO A 274 32.41 12.20 -11.93
CA PRO A 274 30.97 12.36 -11.77
C PRO A 274 30.65 13.51 -10.81
N LYS A 275 29.50 14.18 -11.00
CA LYS A 275 29.03 15.24 -10.10
C LYS A 275 28.89 14.68 -8.68
N PRO A 276 29.52 15.29 -7.66
CA PRO A 276 29.37 14.84 -6.28
C PRO A 276 27.93 15.06 -5.81
N GLN A 277 27.36 14.08 -5.10
CA GLN A 277 25.99 14.15 -4.60
C GLN A 277 25.94 14.91 -3.27
N ASN A 278 25.06 15.91 -3.17
CA ASN A 278 24.86 16.72 -1.97
C ASN A 278 23.91 16.04 -0.96
N LEU A 279 24.21 14.79 -0.57
CA LEU A 279 23.29 14.04 0.30
C LEU A 279 23.30 14.59 1.73
N MET A 280 22.11 14.84 2.29
CA MET A 280 21.92 15.26 3.67
C MET A 280 21.82 14.04 4.61
N ASN A 281 22.45 14.11 5.78
CA ASN A 281 22.32 13.09 6.83
C ASN A 281 21.38 13.58 7.93
N TYR A 282 20.76 12.68 8.68
CA TYR A 282 19.76 13.06 9.68
C TYR A 282 19.92 12.31 11.00
N ASP A 283 19.76 13.00 12.12
CA ASP A 283 19.44 12.40 13.40
C ASP A 283 17.92 12.30 13.56
N TYR A 284 17.43 11.09 13.83
CA TYR A 284 16.00 10.83 13.98
C TYR A 284 15.61 10.73 15.46
N TYR A 285 14.60 11.49 15.86
CA TYR A 285 14.10 11.59 17.23
C TYR A 285 12.63 11.16 17.31
N LEU A 286 12.27 10.51 18.41
CA LEU A 286 10.91 10.11 18.73
C LEU A 286 10.47 10.66 20.07
N ALA A 287 9.19 10.98 20.21
CA ALA A 287 8.61 11.40 21.48
C ALA A 287 8.94 10.38 22.58
N GLN A 288 9.26 10.87 23.78
CA GLN A 288 9.66 10.04 24.93
C GLN A 288 8.62 8.94 25.23
N SER A 289 7.33 9.25 25.06
CA SER A 289 6.21 8.33 25.25
C SER A 289 5.17 8.45 24.13
N THR A 290 4.35 7.41 23.97
CA THR A 290 3.21 7.44 23.03
C THR A 290 2.22 8.55 23.37
N SER A 291 1.97 8.80 24.66
CA SER A 291 1.10 9.90 25.12
C SER A 291 1.68 11.27 24.79
N ALA A 292 3.00 11.46 24.88
CA ALA A 292 3.65 12.71 24.49
C ALA A 292 3.46 12.97 22.99
N GLY A 293 3.65 11.94 22.14
CA GLY A 293 3.39 12.05 20.70
C GLY A 293 1.92 12.32 20.37
N ASP A 294 0.98 11.69 21.09
CA ASP A 294 -0.46 11.95 20.92
C ASP A 294 -0.82 13.40 21.30
N ARG A 295 -0.26 13.95 22.39
CA ARG A 295 -0.48 15.34 22.82
C ARG A 295 0.21 16.35 21.90
N PHE A 296 1.41 16.04 21.42
CA PHE A 296 2.11 16.86 20.43
C PHE A 296 1.26 17.03 19.17
N ARG A 297 0.70 15.95 18.61
CA ARG A 297 -0.18 16.06 17.44
C ARG A 297 -1.46 16.86 17.73
N ARG A 298 -1.98 16.84 18.95
CA ARG A 298 -3.11 17.68 19.37
C ARG A 298 -2.79 19.18 19.38
N LYS A 299 -1.52 19.58 19.57
CA LYS A 299 -1.09 20.98 19.43
C LYS A 299 -1.22 21.48 17.99
N PHE A 300 -0.99 20.61 17.00
CA PHE A 300 -1.11 20.93 15.57
C PHE A 300 -2.54 20.73 15.02
N ASP A 301 -3.46 20.23 15.84
CA ASP A 301 -4.84 19.99 15.44
C ASP A 301 -5.65 21.28 15.57
N VAL A 302 -5.76 22.02 14.47
CA VAL A 302 -6.46 23.32 14.39
C VAL A 302 -7.94 23.21 14.78
N GLU A 303 -8.55 22.03 14.67
CA GLU A 303 -9.94 21.81 15.05
C GLU A 303 -10.13 21.54 16.54
N ASN A 304 -9.06 21.15 17.22
CA ASN A 304 -9.11 20.90 18.65
C ASN A 304 -9.19 22.24 19.40
N PRO A 305 -10.29 22.56 20.10
CA PRO A 305 -10.41 23.82 20.83
C PRO A 305 -9.38 23.95 21.95
N GLU A 306 -8.85 22.83 22.43
CA GLU A 306 -7.86 22.76 23.51
C GLU A 306 -6.42 22.80 22.97
N HIS A 307 -6.17 22.94 21.66
CA HIS A 307 -4.81 22.89 21.10
C HIS A 307 -3.89 23.99 21.66
N ASN A 308 -4.43 25.12 22.12
CA ASN A 308 -3.63 26.19 22.72
C ASN A 308 -3.36 26.02 24.21
N GLU A 309 -3.86 24.96 24.85
CA GLU A 309 -3.69 24.77 26.29
C GLU A 309 -2.27 24.33 26.65
N GLU A 310 -1.67 24.98 27.63
CA GLU A 310 -0.32 24.65 28.14
C GLU A 310 -0.28 23.25 28.76
N GLU A 311 -1.41 22.75 29.27
CA GLU A 311 -1.55 21.42 29.89
C GLU A 311 -1.27 20.26 28.91
N LEU A 312 -1.26 20.53 27.60
CA LEU A 312 -0.87 19.55 26.60
C LEU A 312 0.62 19.23 26.65
N TYR A 313 1.48 20.15 27.11
CA TYR A 313 2.89 19.87 27.28
C TYR A 313 3.12 18.80 28.37
N THR A 314 4.10 17.93 28.16
CA THR A 314 4.38 16.84 29.10
C THR A 314 5.51 17.16 30.08
N HIS A 315 6.33 18.16 29.75
CA HIS A 315 7.44 18.62 30.57
C HIS A 315 7.50 20.14 30.59
N GLU A 316 8.28 20.68 31.53
CA GLU A 316 8.56 22.10 31.68
C GLU A 316 10.08 22.27 31.60
N SER A 317 10.52 23.22 30.78
CA SER A 317 11.92 23.60 30.57
C SER A 317 12.15 25.03 31.05
N ASP A 318 13.39 25.49 31.05
CA ASP A 318 13.72 26.89 31.38
C ASP A 318 13.00 27.91 30.47
N ALA A 319 12.57 27.47 29.28
CA ALA A 319 11.84 28.27 28.29
C ALA A 319 10.31 28.11 28.34
N GLY A 320 9.76 27.29 29.23
CA GLY A 320 8.32 27.00 29.34
C GLY A 320 7.97 25.54 29.03
N GLY A 321 6.69 25.25 28.77
CA GLY A 321 6.20 23.91 28.48
C GLY A 321 6.77 23.33 27.19
N CYS A 322 7.18 22.06 27.25
CA CYS A 322 7.81 21.38 26.12
C CYS A 322 7.43 19.89 26.01
N PHE A 323 7.72 19.32 24.85
CA PHE A 323 7.69 17.87 24.59
C PHE A 323 9.12 17.34 24.48
N GLN A 324 9.41 16.27 25.22
CA GLN A 324 10.72 15.62 25.17
C GLN A 324 10.78 14.58 24.08
N TYR A 325 11.79 14.71 23.23
CA TYR A 325 12.07 13.85 22.09
C TYR A 325 13.44 13.21 22.24
N ASN A 326 13.48 11.88 22.31
CA ASN A 326 14.72 11.14 22.49
C ASN A 326 15.29 10.71 21.14
N ARG A 327 16.60 10.84 20.99
CA ARG A 327 17.33 10.39 19.81
C ARG A 327 17.21 8.88 19.66
N LEU A 328 16.77 8.43 18.48
CA LEU A 328 16.72 7.02 18.14
C LEU A 328 18.04 6.53 17.52
N ARG A 329 18.53 7.23 16.49
CA ARG A 329 19.82 7.01 15.80
C ARG A 329 20.01 7.97 14.62
N ALA A 330 21.25 8.04 14.14
CA ALA A 330 21.61 8.69 12.87
C ALA A 330 21.28 7.82 11.65
N TYR A 331 20.84 8.48 10.59
CA TYR A 331 20.57 7.96 9.27
C TYR A 331 21.43 8.69 8.24
N GLU A 332 21.87 7.96 7.23
CA GLU A 332 22.49 8.49 6.02
C GLU A 332 21.55 8.33 4.84
N THR A 333 21.51 9.34 3.99
CA THR A 333 20.74 9.28 2.75
C THR A 333 21.48 8.41 1.75
N SER A 334 20.73 7.51 1.11
CA SER A 334 21.26 6.55 0.13
C SER A 334 20.87 6.89 -1.29
N GLN A 335 19.69 7.51 -1.46
CA GLN A 335 19.14 7.99 -2.71
C GLN A 335 18.31 9.22 -2.40
N GLU A 336 18.42 10.24 -3.23
CA GLU A 336 17.69 11.49 -3.11
C GLU A 336 17.25 11.94 -4.49
N THR A 337 16.06 12.50 -4.57
CA THR A 337 15.52 13.11 -5.78
C THR A 337 14.86 14.40 -5.36
N GLU A 338 15.41 15.50 -5.86
CA GLU A 338 14.92 16.86 -5.65
C GLU A 338 14.16 17.30 -6.90
N LEU A 339 13.07 18.02 -6.69
CA LEU A 339 12.15 18.53 -7.69
C LEU A 339 11.96 20.01 -7.45
N ASP A 340 11.96 20.78 -8.54
CA ASP A 340 11.71 22.21 -8.53
C ASP A 340 10.24 22.51 -8.22
N HIS A 341 9.91 23.75 -7.88
CA HIS A 341 8.53 24.17 -7.66
C HIS A 341 7.63 23.98 -8.90
N SER A 342 8.21 24.00 -10.10
CA SER A 342 7.51 23.74 -11.35
C SER A 342 7.21 22.25 -11.58
N THR A 343 8.02 21.33 -11.02
CA THR A 343 7.97 19.88 -11.27
C THR A 343 7.57 19.04 -10.05
N LYS A 344 7.37 19.64 -8.86
CA LYS A 344 6.98 18.99 -7.60
C LYS A 344 5.66 18.18 -7.59
N PHE A 345 4.91 18.16 -8.70
CA PHE A 345 3.70 17.36 -8.88
C PHE A 345 3.90 16.14 -9.81
N GLU A 346 5.09 15.97 -10.41
CA GLU A 346 5.32 15.01 -11.48
C GLU A 346 5.56 13.58 -10.98
N GLU A 347 6.33 13.40 -9.91
CA GLU A 347 6.73 12.06 -9.43
C GLU A 347 5.87 11.52 -8.30
N GLU A 348 5.67 12.30 -7.23
CA GLU A 348 5.01 11.87 -6.00
C GLU A 348 4.11 12.97 -5.45
N ILE A 349 2.90 12.56 -5.03
CA ILE A 349 1.94 13.42 -4.35
C ILE A 349 1.43 12.70 -3.11
N ILE A 350 1.18 13.46 -2.05
CA ILE A 350 0.55 12.96 -0.83
C ILE A 350 -0.96 13.13 -0.99
N LEU A 351 -1.74 12.13 -0.59
CA LEU A 351 -3.21 12.19 -0.62
C LEU A 351 -3.78 12.17 0.81
N ALA A 352 -4.66 13.11 1.11
CA ALA A 352 -5.48 13.12 2.33
C ALA A 352 -6.96 12.97 1.98
N TYR A 353 -7.65 12.10 2.69
CA TYR A 353 -9.08 11.85 2.48
C TYR A 353 -9.90 12.61 3.53
N ASN A 354 -10.88 13.38 3.08
CA ASN A 354 -11.83 14.06 3.95
C ASN A 354 -13.26 13.59 3.63
N GLU A 355 -14.00 13.12 4.64
CA GLU A 355 -15.40 12.68 4.53
C GLU A 355 -16.38 13.74 5.06
N ASP A 356 -16.13 15.02 4.77
CA ASP A 356 -16.85 16.18 5.35
C ASP A 356 -16.66 16.35 6.87
N THR A 357 -15.72 15.64 7.46
CA THR A 357 -15.51 15.63 8.92
C THR A 357 -14.53 16.68 9.39
N PHE A 358 -13.61 17.11 8.52
CA PHE A 358 -12.57 18.08 8.83
C PHE A 358 -12.67 19.31 7.91
N TYR A 359 -12.11 20.44 8.31
CA TYR A 359 -11.93 21.62 7.49
C TYR A 359 -10.99 21.31 6.30
N PRO A 360 -11.32 21.75 5.07
CA PRO A 360 -12.57 22.39 4.67
C PRO A 360 -13.69 21.34 4.67
N ASN A 361 -14.84 21.62 5.29
CA ASN A 361 -16.00 20.72 5.45
C ASN A 361 -16.62 20.32 4.09
N GLN A 362 -15.86 19.61 3.29
CA GLN A 362 -16.10 19.23 1.92
C GLN A 362 -15.47 17.87 1.69
N LYS A 363 -16.29 16.93 1.22
CA LYS A 363 -15.87 15.61 0.84
C LYS A 363 -14.98 15.72 -0.38
N ALA A 364 -13.70 15.44 -0.18
CA ALA A 364 -12.70 15.50 -1.21
C ALA A 364 -11.50 14.63 -0.84
N VAL A 365 -10.73 14.27 -1.85
CA VAL A 365 -9.35 13.83 -1.70
C VAL A 365 -8.48 15.04 -2.01
N TYR A 366 -7.73 15.48 -1.02
CA TYR A 366 -6.78 16.55 -1.14
C TYR A 366 -5.43 15.99 -1.56
N TYR A 367 -4.73 16.69 -2.45
CA TYR A 367 -3.36 16.33 -2.81
C TYR A 367 -2.36 17.43 -2.50
N TYR A 368 -1.17 17.01 -2.08
CA TYR A 368 -0.05 17.87 -1.72
C TYR A 368 1.20 17.49 -2.54
N PRO A 369 1.97 18.45 -3.04
CA PRO A 369 3.18 18.15 -3.79
C PRO A 369 4.34 17.73 -2.89
N VAL A 370 5.28 17.03 -3.49
CA VAL A 370 6.53 16.61 -2.86
C VAL A 370 7.68 17.23 -3.64
N MET A 371 8.54 17.99 -2.98
CA MET A 371 9.75 18.57 -3.60
C MET A 371 10.99 17.71 -3.43
N GLN A 372 11.01 16.85 -2.41
CA GLN A 372 12.18 16.02 -2.13
C GLN A 372 11.76 14.64 -1.67
N LYS A 373 12.43 13.63 -2.22
CA LYS A 373 12.23 12.23 -1.90
C LYS A 373 13.56 11.58 -1.57
N SER A 374 13.69 11.10 -0.34
CA SER A 374 14.95 10.55 0.15
C SER A 374 14.75 9.15 0.74
N VAL A 375 15.65 8.22 0.39
CA VAL A 375 15.71 6.88 0.99
C VAL A 375 16.87 6.85 1.98
N ILE A 376 16.56 6.65 3.25
CA ILE A 376 17.51 6.73 4.35
C ILE A 376 17.83 5.35 4.95
N ARG A 377 19.09 5.13 5.34
CA ARG A 377 19.56 3.90 5.98
C ARG A 377 20.37 4.20 7.25
N PRO A 378 20.38 3.31 8.26
CA PRO A 378 21.15 3.56 9.48
C PRO A 378 22.66 3.67 9.19
N GLN A 379 23.32 4.67 9.77
CA GLN A 379 24.77 4.87 9.64
C GLN A 379 25.57 3.78 10.36
N ARG A 380 25.75 2.60 9.74
CA ARG A 380 26.47 1.49 10.40
C ARG A 380 27.96 1.76 10.55
N THR A 381 28.59 2.32 9.52
CA THR A 381 30.05 2.50 9.45
C THR A 381 30.54 3.55 10.43
N LYS A 382 29.91 4.74 10.45
CA LYS A 382 30.22 5.81 11.42
C LYS A 382 29.98 5.35 12.87
N ASN A 383 28.88 4.62 13.13
CA ASN A 383 28.62 4.04 14.47
C ASN A 383 29.68 3.02 14.90
N ILE A 384 30.22 2.21 13.98
CA ILE A 384 31.30 1.26 14.28
C ILE A 384 32.61 2.01 14.55
N ALA A 385 32.96 3.02 13.73
CA ALA A 385 34.15 3.84 13.93
C ALA A 385 34.14 4.56 15.29
N ARG A 386 32.97 5.09 15.69
CA ARG A 386 32.75 5.71 17.00
C ARG A 386 32.94 4.71 18.15
N LYS A 387 32.39 3.50 18.04
CA LYS A 387 32.57 2.44 19.07
C LYS A 387 34.03 1.98 19.22
N ILE A 388 34.83 2.08 18.16
CA ILE A 388 36.25 1.67 18.17
C ILE A 388 37.16 2.86 18.57
N GLY A 389 36.61 4.07 18.72
CA GLY A 389 37.36 5.27 19.11
C GLY A 389 38.21 5.87 17.98
N ILE A 390 37.81 5.66 16.73
CA ILE A 390 38.51 6.16 15.53
C ILE A 390 37.88 7.48 15.04
N ALA A 391 36.62 7.73 15.35
CA ALA A 391 35.91 8.95 14.96
C ALA A 391 36.15 10.10 15.95
N GLU A 392 36.18 11.33 15.43
CA GLU A 392 36.23 12.56 16.23
C GLU A 392 34.97 12.71 17.12
N GLU A 393 35.10 13.45 18.21
CA GLU A 393 34.02 13.71 19.17
C GLU A 393 33.00 14.69 18.57
N GLU A 394 32.08 14.19 17.75
CA GLU A 394 30.91 14.95 17.31
C GLU A 394 29.95 15.17 18.49
N GLN A 395 29.44 16.40 18.64
CA GLN A 395 28.43 16.72 19.64
C GLN A 395 27.09 16.10 19.25
N ILE A 396 26.74 14.99 19.90
CA ILE A 396 25.47 14.30 19.67
C ILE A 396 24.45 14.85 20.65
N VAL A 397 23.30 15.28 20.13
CA VAL A 397 22.17 15.66 20.97
C VAL A 397 21.32 14.44 21.25
N ASP A 398 21.29 13.99 22.50
CA ASP A 398 20.53 12.78 22.87
C ASP A 398 19.03 13.06 23.07
N GLN A 399 18.68 14.31 23.39
CA GLN A 399 17.32 14.73 23.68
C GLN A 399 17.06 16.13 23.15
N LEU A 400 15.87 16.33 22.57
CA LEU A 400 15.34 17.63 22.18
C LEU A 400 14.14 17.97 23.05
N ASP A 401 14.10 19.20 23.53
CA ASP A 401 12.95 19.78 24.21
C ASP A 401 12.27 20.72 23.22
N ILE A 402 11.00 20.44 22.92
CA ILE A 402 10.32 21.02 21.75
C ILE A 402 9.06 21.74 22.16
N THR A 403 8.98 23.00 21.78
CA THR A 403 7.83 23.87 21.98
C THR A 403 7.16 24.12 20.63
N VAL A 404 5.83 24.19 20.62
CA VAL A 404 5.05 24.47 19.41
C VAL A 404 4.66 25.94 19.43
N GLU A 405 5.04 26.66 18.37
CA GLU A 405 4.73 28.07 18.18
C GLU A 405 3.92 28.26 16.90
N ASP A 406 3.10 29.31 16.88
CA ASP A 406 2.40 29.72 15.66
C ASP A 406 3.40 30.26 14.62
N PRO A 407 3.11 30.09 13.32
CA PRO A 407 4.00 30.57 12.27
C PRO A 407 4.24 32.08 12.39
N THR A 408 5.48 32.49 12.15
CA THR A 408 5.86 33.90 12.12
C THR A 408 5.19 34.63 10.96
N GLU A 409 5.16 35.97 10.99
CA GLU A 409 4.57 36.76 9.89
C GLU A 409 5.29 36.53 8.55
N VAL A 410 6.60 36.29 8.58
CA VAL A 410 7.41 35.96 7.40
C VAL A 410 6.96 34.61 6.82
N MET A 411 6.79 33.59 7.66
CA MET A 411 6.30 32.28 7.21
C MET A 411 4.89 32.37 6.64
N LYS A 412 4.00 33.15 7.27
CA LYS A 412 2.63 33.37 6.77
C LYS A 412 2.64 34.05 5.40
N GLU A 413 3.55 35.00 5.17
CA GLU A 413 3.70 35.66 3.88
C GLU A 413 4.19 34.68 2.80
N ALA A 414 5.19 33.85 3.10
CA ALA A 414 5.66 32.79 2.21
C ALA A 414 4.55 31.77 1.88
N MET A 415 3.82 31.28 2.90
CA MET A 415 2.68 30.38 2.69
C MET A 415 1.60 31.02 1.80
N LYS A 416 1.32 32.31 1.99
CA LYS A 416 0.36 33.05 1.16
C LYS A 416 0.86 33.17 -0.29
N GLN A 417 2.14 33.42 -0.48
CA GLN A 417 2.76 33.49 -1.80
C GLN A 417 2.62 32.16 -2.57
N TYR A 418 2.92 31.02 -1.93
CA TYR A 418 2.73 29.70 -2.55
C TYR A 418 1.27 29.33 -2.76
N ARG A 419 0.36 29.80 -1.91
CA ARG A 419 -1.09 29.67 -2.13
C ARG A 419 -1.53 30.39 -3.41
N GLU A 420 -1.01 31.59 -3.66
CA GLU A 420 -1.33 32.40 -4.84
C GLU A 420 -0.63 31.87 -6.10
N ASN A 421 0.61 31.37 -5.98
CA ASN A 421 1.42 30.80 -7.06
C ASN A 421 1.91 29.37 -6.72
N PRO A 422 1.05 28.35 -6.84
CA PRO A 422 1.38 26.97 -6.41
C PRO A 422 2.54 26.31 -7.16
N LEU A 423 2.89 26.81 -8.36
CA LEU A 423 3.98 26.29 -9.19
C LEU A 423 5.29 27.08 -8.99
N GLY A 424 5.35 27.97 -8.01
CA GLY A 424 6.48 28.87 -7.80
C GLY A 424 6.51 30.00 -8.82
N TRP A 425 7.65 30.67 -8.87
CA TRP A 425 7.99 31.69 -9.86
C TRP A 425 8.88 31.06 -10.93
N GLY A 426 9.07 31.69 -12.07
CA GLY A 426 9.88 31.06 -13.12
C GLY A 426 11.31 30.82 -12.65
N GLN A 427 11.98 29.80 -13.20
CA GLN A 427 13.38 29.41 -12.90
C GLN A 427 14.41 30.57 -12.88
N GLY A 428 14.11 31.72 -13.49
CA GLY A 428 15.00 32.89 -13.50
C GLY A 428 14.87 33.82 -12.28
N ASP A 429 13.84 33.66 -11.46
CA ASP A 429 13.63 34.45 -10.24
C ASP A 429 13.99 33.65 -8.95
N GLU A 430 14.18 32.33 -9.06
CA GLU A 430 14.45 31.42 -7.92
C GLU A 430 15.93 31.40 -7.49
N GLU A 431 16.88 31.70 -8.40
CA GLU A 431 18.33 31.74 -8.09
C GLU A 431 18.70 32.88 -7.10
N GLU A 432 17.88 33.92 -6.96
CA GLU A 432 18.13 35.03 -6.02
C GLU A 432 17.64 34.74 -4.57
N GLU A 433 16.73 33.76 -4.37
CA GLU A 433 16.21 33.43 -3.03
C GLU A 433 17.01 32.33 -2.32
N GLU A 434 17.64 31.40 -3.05
CA GLU A 434 18.46 30.33 -2.44
C GLU A 434 19.70 30.87 -1.70
N GLU A 435 20.27 32.01 -2.11
CA GLU A 435 21.40 32.65 -1.40
C GLU A 435 21.01 33.29 -0.05
N HIS A 436 19.72 33.55 0.18
CA HIS A 436 19.25 34.25 1.38
C HIS A 436 18.61 33.34 2.44
N GLY A 437 18.30 32.07 2.12
CA GLY A 437 17.64 31.12 3.04
C GLY A 437 18.58 30.33 3.96
N HIS A 438 19.90 30.42 3.80
CA HIS A 438 20.87 29.53 4.45
C HIS A 438 21.92 30.25 5.33
N HIS A 439 21.57 31.38 5.93
CA HIS A 439 22.38 31.98 7.01
C HIS A 439 21.62 31.93 8.34
N ASP A 440 22.09 31.05 9.22
CA ASP A 440 21.63 30.89 10.59
C ASP A 440 21.59 32.21 11.36
N ALA A 441 20.48 32.36 12.10
CA ALA A 441 20.35 33.31 13.18
C ALA A 441 21.13 32.79 14.41
N GLU A 442 22.37 33.26 14.56
CA GLU A 442 23.17 33.08 15.78
C GLU A 442 23.71 34.46 16.23
N GLY A 443 23.32 34.88 17.45
CA GLY A 443 24.12 35.75 18.31
C GLY A 443 23.88 37.27 18.25
N GLU A 444 22.94 37.76 19.07
CA GLU A 444 23.02 39.13 19.60
C GLU A 444 24.16 39.23 20.64
N GLU A 445 25.23 39.97 20.33
CA GLU A 445 26.03 40.69 21.34
C GLU A 445 26.57 42.02 20.77
N ASP A 446 26.75 42.97 21.68
CA ASP A 446 26.80 44.43 21.54
C ASP A 446 27.95 45.10 20.74
N ALA A 447 27.57 46.23 20.13
CA ALA A 447 28.29 47.52 20.04
C ALA A 447 29.63 47.65 19.28
N HIS A 448 29.62 48.43 18.18
CA HIS A 448 30.05 49.86 18.17
C HIS A 448 30.13 50.47 16.74
N HIS A 449 29.50 51.65 16.58
CA HIS A 449 29.82 52.82 15.72
C HIS A 449 31.16 52.78 14.93
N SER A 450 31.32 53.22 13.67
CA SER A 450 30.74 54.35 12.91
C SER A 450 31.34 54.42 11.47
N PRO A 451 30.90 55.33 10.57
CA PRO A 451 30.79 55.11 9.12
C PRO A 451 31.73 55.94 8.21
N ALA A 452 31.83 55.52 6.95
CA ALA A 452 32.20 56.32 5.75
C ALA A 452 32.07 55.37 4.53
N ALA A 453 31.74 55.73 3.28
CA ALA A 453 31.31 56.95 2.63
C ALA A 453 30.97 56.59 1.15
N HIS A 454 29.84 57.10 0.65
CA HIS A 454 29.64 57.61 -0.72
C HIS A 454 30.54 57.10 -1.86
N ARG A 455 29.93 56.56 -2.93
CA ARG A 455 29.75 57.31 -4.18
C ARG A 455 28.87 56.60 -5.22
N SER A 456 27.82 57.33 -5.58
CA SER A 456 26.96 57.20 -6.76
C SER A 456 27.68 57.46 -8.09
N ARG A 457 27.17 56.84 -9.17
CA ARG A 457 26.88 57.35 -10.54
C ARG A 457 27.15 56.24 -11.57
N SER A 458 26.13 55.62 -12.17
CA SER A 458 25.24 56.10 -13.25
C SER A 458 25.85 56.09 -14.66
N ALA A 459 25.18 55.31 -15.51
CA ALA A 459 24.81 55.59 -16.90
C ALA A 459 25.81 55.33 -18.05
N SER A 460 25.41 54.34 -18.87
CA SER A 460 25.27 54.36 -20.33
C SER A 460 26.47 54.70 -21.20
N GLU A 461 26.78 53.80 -22.14
CA GLU A 461 26.94 54.18 -23.56
C GLU A 461 26.79 52.96 -24.47
N ASP A 462 25.94 53.14 -25.49
CA ASP A 462 25.76 52.29 -26.67
C ASP A 462 27.08 52.04 -27.41
N ARG A 463 27.15 50.91 -28.14
CA ARG A 463 27.71 50.86 -29.50
C ARG A 463 27.42 49.54 -30.20
N ASP A 464 26.60 49.63 -31.23
CA ASP A 464 26.51 48.71 -32.36
C ASP A 464 27.87 48.54 -33.07
N ALA A 465 28.15 47.33 -33.54
CA ALA A 465 28.94 47.09 -34.74
C ALA A 465 28.63 45.69 -35.29
N GLU A 466 27.89 45.66 -36.40
CA GLU A 466 27.83 44.51 -37.31
C GLU A 466 29.19 44.27 -37.99
N GLY A 467 29.47 43.02 -38.33
CA GLY A 467 30.61 42.59 -39.13
C GLY A 467 30.45 41.16 -39.60
N GLU A 468 30.09 41.03 -40.89
CA GLU A 468 29.90 39.83 -41.70
C GLU A 468 31.17 38.96 -41.89
N GLU A 469 30.94 37.72 -42.37
CA GLU A 469 31.87 36.76 -43.02
C GLU A 469 32.86 36.05 -42.06
N GLU A 470 32.89 34.72 -41.91
CA GLU A 470 32.77 33.58 -42.84
C GLU A 470 32.05 32.36 -42.21
#